data_AF-S4PST8-F1
#
_entry.id   AF-S4PST8-F1
#
_cell.length_a   1.000
_cell.length_b   1.000
_cell.length_c   1.000
_cell.angle_alpha   90.00
_cell.angle_beta   90.00
_cell.angle_gamma   90.00
#
_symmetry.space_group_name_H-M   'P 1'
#
loop_
_entity.id
_entity.type
_entity.pdbx_description
1 polymer ?
#
loop_
_entity_poly.entity_id
_entity_poly.type
_entity_poly.pdbx_seq_one_letter_code
_entity_poly.pdbx_strand_id
1 'polypeptide(L)'
;MRNPEQFQKPLGVLNVGMVVVASIFVTVGFLGYLKWGDDVAGSLTLNLKPGYVLSMTVQILITLAMLLTYPLQFYVPISITWPALRKKYAQKSSVIKE
;
A
#
# COMPACT_ATOMS: atom_id res chain seq x y z
N MET A 1 18.39 -1.07 13.61
CA MET A 1 19.36 -0.33 12.77
C MET A 1 20.58 -0.03 13.61
N ARG A 2 21.78 -0.35 13.12
CA ARG A 2 23.02 -0.25 13.92
C ARG A 2 23.55 1.19 14.08
N ASN A 3 23.29 2.06 13.09
CA ASN A 3 23.64 3.49 13.12
C ASN A 3 22.41 4.35 12.77
N PRO A 4 21.64 4.86 13.74
CA PRO A 4 20.40 5.60 13.49
C PRO A 4 20.63 6.99 12.86
N GLU A 5 21.78 7.63 13.11
CA GLU A 5 22.09 8.98 12.61
C GLU A 5 22.27 9.04 11.08
N GLN A 6 22.60 7.91 10.44
CA GLN A 6 22.74 7.83 8.98
C GLN A 6 21.38 7.75 8.27
N PHE A 7 20.28 7.57 9.00
CA PHE A 7 18.95 7.47 8.42
C PHE A 7 18.41 8.82 7.92
N GLN A 8 18.69 9.91 8.65
CA GLN A 8 18.15 11.24 8.38
C GLN A 8 19.09 12.19 7.61
N LYS A 9 20.27 11.72 7.20
CA LYS A 9 21.15 12.52 6.33
C LYS A 9 20.44 12.84 5.00
N PRO A 10 20.78 13.95 4.32
CA PRO A 10 20.19 14.30 3.02
C PRO A 10 20.45 13.24 1.93
N LEU A 11 21.52 12.45 2.04
CA LEU A 11 21.75 11.22 1.26
C LEU A 11 21.68 9.96 2.13
N GLY A 12 20.84 9.98 3.16
CA GLY A 12 20.62 8.86 4.07
C GLY A 12 19.80 7.75 3.44
N VAL A 13 19.70 6.63 4.16
CA VAL A 13 19.02 5.41 3.70
C VAL A 13 17.56 5.70 3.29
N LEU A 14 16.90 6.62 3.99
CA LEU A 14 15.52 7.02 3.67
C LEU A 14 15.43 7.66 2.27
N ASN A 15 16.25 8.68 2.00
CA ASN A 15 16.19 9.42 0.74
C ASN A 15 16.63 8.54 -0.44
N VAL A 16 17.69 7.75 -0.27
CA VAL A 16 18.13 6.80 -1.30
C VAL A 16 17.05 5.74 -1.56
N GLY A 17 16.45 5.19 -0.51
CA GLY A 17 15.35 4.23 -0.64
C GLY A 17 14.16 4.83 -1.38
N MET A 18 13.77 6.05 -1.06
CA MET A 18 12.68 6.76 -1.73
C MET A 18 12.98 7.01 -3.21
N VAL A 19 14.20 7.39 -3.57
CA VAL A 19 14.61 7.58 -4.98
C VAL A 19 14.53 6.27 -5.75
N VAL A 20 15.01 5.16 -5.18
CA VAL A 20 14.95 3.83 -5.82
C VAL A 20 13.51 3.38 -6.02
N VAL A 21 12.65 3.53 -5.02
CA VAL A 21 11.23 3.17 -5.14
C VAL A 21 10.55 4.03 -6.20
N ALA A 22 10.80 5.35 -6.19
CA ALA A 22 10.26 6.27 -7.18
C ALA A 22 10.72 5.91 -8.60
N SER A 23 12.00 5.61 -8.81
CA SER A 23 12.51 5.24 -10.14
C SER A 23 11.87 3.96 -10.67
N ILE A 24 11.66 2.95 -9.80
CA ILE A 24 10.97 1.71 -10.19
C ILE A 24 9.53 2.02 -10.60
N PHE A 25 8.80 2.81 -9.80
CA PHE A 25 7.41 3.16 -10.09
C PHE A 25 7.26 3.98 -11.37
N VAL A 26 8.12 4.97 -11.59
CA VAL A 26 8.13 5.77 -12.82
C VAL A 26 8.43 4.88 -14.03
N THR A 27 9.41 3.98 -13.93
CA THR A 27 9.76 3.08 -15.03
C THR A 27 8.61 2.14 -15.37
N VAL A 28 8.00 1.50 -14.36
CA VAL A 28 6.86 0.59 -14.57
C VAL A 28 5.65 1.34 -15.12
N GLY A 29 5.35 2.53 -14.61
CA GLY A 29 4.25 3.37 -15.10
C GLY A 29 4.47 3.82 -16.56
N PHE A 30 5.68 4.27 -16.88
CA PHE A 30 6.06 4.69 -18.23
C PHE A 30 5.99 3.53 -19.23
N LEU A 31 6.56 2.36 -18.90
CA LEU A 31 6.47 1.17 -19.73
C LEU A 31 5.03 0.66 -19.88
N GLY A 32 4.22 0.79 -18.82
CA GLY A 32 2.78 0.52 -18.88
C GLY A 32 2.08 1.42 -19.89
N TYR A 33 2.31 2.73 -19.84
CA TYR A 33 1.73 3.66 -20.80
C TYR A 33 2.20 3.38 -22.23
N LEU A 34 3.48 3.10 -22.45
CA LEU A 34 3.97 2.72 -23.79
C LEU A 34 3.32 1.45 -24.36
N LYS A 35 2.87 0.53 -23.49
CA LYS A 35 2.28 -0.75 -23.92
C LYS A 35 0.82 -0.62 -24.35
N TRP A 36 0.02 0.17 -23.63
CA TRP A 36 -1.43 0.30 -23.86
C TRP A 36 -1.86 1.66 -24.43
N GLY A 37 -0.99 2.67 -24.39
CA GLY A 37 -1.27 4.01 -24.91
C GLY A 37 -2.45 4.66 -24.20
N ASP A 38 -3.34 5.26 -24.99
CA ASP A 38 -4.51 5.99 -24.50
C ASP A 38 -5.65 5.06 -24.01
N ASP A 39 -5.59 3.77 -24.33
CA ASP A 39 -6.55 2.76 -23.84
C ASP A 39 -6.20 2.20 -22.45
N VAL A 40 -5.23 2.82 -21.75
CA VAL A 40 -4.80 2.36 -20.44
C VAL A 40 -5.92 2.52 -19.39
N ALA A 41 -6.39 1.41 -18.85
CA ALA A 41 -7.33 1.38 -17.73
C ALA A 41 -6.68 1.90 -16.44
N GLY A 42 -7.51 2.32 -15.47
CA GLY A 42 -7.05 2.95 -14.22
C GLY A 42 -6.17 2.09 -13.30
N SER A 43 -6.00 0.79 -13.60
CA SER A 43 -5.03 -0.07 -12.93
C SER A 43 -4.30 -0.96 -13.93
N LEU A 44 -3.03 -1.25 -13.65
CA LEU A 44 -2.19 -2.08 -14.53
C LEU A 44 -2.74 -3.51 -14.67
N THR A 45 -3.33 -4.06 -13.60
CA THR A 45 -3.91 -5.41 -13.59
C THR A 45 -5.17 -5.53 -14.43
N LEU A 46 -5.90 -4.43 -14.66
CA LEU A 46 -7.10 -4.40 -15.48
C LEU A 46 -6.79 -4.35 -16.99
N ASN A 47 -5.60 -3.85 -17.34
CA ASN A 47 -5.11 -3.80 -18.72
C ASN A 47 -4.62 -5.15 -19.26
N LEU A 48 -4.42 -6.14 -18.39
CA LEU A 48 -3.95 -7.46 -18.77
C LEU A 48 -5.05 -8.21 -19.54
N LYS A 49 -4.77 -8.57 -20.80
CA LYS A 49 -5.71 -9.35 -21.62
C LYS A 49 -5.91 -10.76 -21.04
N PRO A 50 -7.17 -11.20 -20.82
CA PRO A 50 -7.47 -12.56 -20.40
C PRO A 50 -7.14 -13.55 -21.53
N GLY A 51 -6.67 -14.74 -21.17
CA GLY A 51 -6.32 -15.82 -22.10
C GLY A 51 -4.83 -16.13 -22.21
N TYR A 52 -3.95 -15.25 -21.75
CA TYR A 52 -2.52 -15.55 -21.63
C TYR A 52 -2.20 -16.09 -20.24
N VAL A 53 -1.47 -17.21 -20.18
CA VAL A 53 -1.03 -17.84 -18.92
C VAL A 53 -0.26 -16.84 -18.04
N LEU A 54 0.60 -16.01 -18.65
CA LEU A 54 1.38 -14.99 -17.94
C LEU A 54 0.50 -13.95 -17.24
N SER A 55 -0.54 -13.43 -17.92
CA SER A 55 -1.48 -12.47 -17.35
C SER A 55 -2.18 -13.04 -16.12
N MET A 56 -2.65 -14.28 -16.25
CA MET A 56 -3.36 -14.98 -15.17
C MET A 56 -2.45 -15.24 -13.97
N THR A 57 -1.21 -15.68 -14.20
CA THR A 57 -0.23 -15.87 -13.12
C THR A 57 0.02 -14.58 -12.34
N VAL A 58 0.25 -13.46 -13.04
CA VAL A 58 0.50 -12.15 -12.39
C VAL A 58 -0.71 -11.71 -11.57
N GLN A 59 -1.93 -11.85 -12.09
CA GLN A 59 -3.16 -11.50 -11.37
C GLN A 59 -3.34 -12.35 -10.11
N ILE A 60 -3.07 -13.66 -10.17
CA ILE A 60 -3.15 -14.55 -9.01
C ILE A 60 -2.12 -14.16 -7.95
N LEU A 61 -0.87 -13.92 -8.36
CA LEU A 61 0.20 -13.53 -7.44
C LEU A 61 -0.12 -12.21 -6.71
N ILE A 62 -0.60 -11.22 -7.45
CA ILE A 62 -1.00 -9.93 -6.87
C ILE A 62 -2.18 -10.11 -5.90
N THR A 63 -3.19 -10.89 -6.27
CA THR A 63 -4.35 -11.15 -5.42
C THR A 63 -3.96 -11.88 -4.13
N LEU A 64 -3.07 -12.87 -4.22
CA LEU A 64 -2.53 -13.59 -3.06
C LEU A 64 -1.72 -12.66 -2.15
N ALA A 65 -0.87 -11.80 -2.74
CA ALA A 65 -0.10 -10.82 -1.98
C ALA A 65 -1.01 -9.84 -1.24
N MET A 66 -2.08 -9.35 -1.88
CA MET A 66 -3.08 -8.50 -1.22
C MET A 66 -3.79 -9.23 -0.08
N LEU A 67 -4.24 -10.47 -0.31
CA LEU A 67 -4.94 -11.29 0.69
C LEU A 67 -4.11 -11.47 1.97
N LEU A 68 -2.80 -11.72 1.82
CA LEU A 68 -1.90 -11.92 2.95
C LEU A 68 -1.51 -10.60 3.64
N THR A 69 -1.44 -9.50 2.89
CA THR A 69 -0.94 -8.22 3.42
C THR A 69 -2.04 -7.38 4.08
N TYR A 70 -3.28 -7.47 3.58
CA TYR A 70 -4.41 -6.65 4.08
C TYR A 70 -4.63 -6.79 5.60
N PRO A 71 -4.71 -8.01 6.19
CA PRO A 71 -4.90 -8.15 7.63
C PRO A 71 -3.80 -7.48 8.46
N LEU A 72 -2.55 -7.54 7.99
CA LEU A 72 -1.40 -6.92 8.65
C LEU A 72 -1.45 -5.39 8.58
N GLN A 73 -1.84 -4.83 7.43
CA GLN A 73 -1.99 -3.39 7.27
C GLN A 73 -3.13 -2.82 8.13
N PHE A 74 -4.23 -3.54 8.29
CA PHE A 74 -5.39 -3.10 9.10
C PHE A 74 -5.15 -3.20 10.62
N TYR A 75 -4.18 -3.98 11.07
CA TYR A 75 -3.87 -4.12 12.50
C TYR A 75 -3.50 -2.79 13.17
N VAL A 76 -2.65 -1.98 12.52
CA VAL A 76 -2.16 -0.71 13.10
C VAL A 76 -3.28 0.34 13.18
N PRO A 77 -4.04 0.63 12.11
CA PRO A 77 -5.17 1.55 12.20
C PRO A 77 -6.23 1.13 13.22
N ILE A 78 -6.55 -0.16 13.31
CA ILE A 78 -7.53 -0.68 14.29
C ILE A 78 -7.02 -0.46 15.71
N SER A 79 -5.76 -0.81 16.00
CA SER A 79 -5.21 -0.65 17.35
C SER A 79 -5.12 0.82 17.80
N ILE A 80 -4.92 1.75 16.88
CA ILE A 80 -4.93 3.20 17.16
C ILE A 80 -6.37 3.73 17.28
N THR A 81 -7.27 3.32 16.39
CA THR A 81 -8.64 3.86 16.32
C THR A 81 -9.54 3.29 17.41
N TRP A 82 -9.37 2.02 17.78
CA TRP A 82 -10.20 1.33 18.77
C TRP A 82 -10.27 2.05 20.14
N PRO A 83 -9.17 2.47 20.78
CA PRO A 83 -9.24 3.23 22.04
C PRO A 83 -9.86 4.62 21.85
N ALA A 84 -9.60 5.32 20.73
CA ALA A 84 -10.22 6.61 20.43
C ALA A 84 -11.75 6.48 20.25
N LEU A 85 -12.18 5.41 19.60
CA LEU A 85 -13.59 5.05 19.44
C LEU A 85 -14.22 4.71 20.79
N ARG A 86 -13.58 3.85 21.59
CA ARG A 86 -14.06 3.48 22.92
C ARG A 86 -14.23 4.70 23.81
N LYS A 87 -13.30 5.67 23.79
CA LYS A 87 -13.42 6.92 24.56
C LYS A 87 -14.62 7.76 24.12
N LYS A 88 -14.83 7.94 22.81
CA LYS A 88 -15.98 8.69 22.27
C LYS A 88 -17.33 8.04 22.61
N TYR A 89 -17.45 6.72 22.52
CA TYR A 89 -18.71 6.02 22.76
C TYR A 89 -18.95 5.68 24.25
N ALA A 90 -17.90 5.44 25.05
CA ALA A 90 -18.04 5.26 26.50
C ALA A 90 -18.43 6.56 27.21
N GLN A 91 -17.98 7.72 26.73
CA GLN A 91 -18.39 9.03 27.24
C GLN A 91 -19.86 9.36 26.92
N LYS A 92 -20.45 8.72 25.91
CA LYS A 92 -21.89 8.82 25.62
C LYS A 92 -22.74 7.94 26.57
N SER A 93 -22.12 7.00 27.31
CA SER A 93 -22.82 6.10 28.25
C SER A 93 -22.76 6.57 29.71
N SER A 94 -21.98 7.59 30.06
CA SER A 94 -21.95 8.15 31.43
C SER A 94 -23.13 9.09 31.74
N VAL A 95 -24.09 9.24 30.82
CA VAL A 95 -25.36 9.95 31.06
C VAL A 95 -26.48 9.00 31.52
N ILE A 96 -26.20 7.69 31.66
CA ILE A 96 -27.14 6.72 32.23
C ILE A 96 -26.49 6.06 33.47
N LYS A 97 -26.34 6.86 34.52
CA LYS A 97 -26.19 6.41 35.91
C LYS A 97 -26.84 7.47 36.81
N GLU A 98 -28.17 7.48 36.79
CA GLU A 98 -28.97 7.71 38.00
C GLU A 98 -29.55 6.35 38.42
#